data_AF-A0A026VXD5-F1
#
_entry.id   AF-A0A026VXD5-F1
#
_cell.length_a   1.000
_cell.length_b   1.000
_cell.length_c   1.000
_cell.angle_alpha   90.00
_cell.angle_beta   90.00
_cell.angle_gamma   90.00
#
_symmetry.space_group_name_H-M   'P 1'
#
loop_
_entity.id
_entity.type
_entity.pdbx_description
1 polymer ?
#
loop_
_entity_poly.entity_id
_entity_poly.type
_entity_poly.pdbx_seq_one_letter_code
_entity_poly.pdbx_strand_id
1 'polypeptide(L)' 'MENGHTFDWSNVAVRHQEKHLRKREMAEMLFIKRSSNAINLQKDTDSLPGTYDLI' A
#
# COMPACT_ATOMS: atom_id res chain seq x y z
N MET A 1 15.79 25.00 23.91
CA MET A 1 14.91 24.16 24.75
C MET A 1 14.44 23.04 23.86
N GLU A 2 14.93 21.83 24.11
CA GLU A 2 14.52 20.63 23.39
C GLU A 2 13.29 20.10 24.13
N ASN A 3 12.12 20.19 23.49
CA ASN A 3 10.87 19.73 24.09
C ASN A 3 10.99 18.22 24.24
N GLY A 4 11.16 17.72 25.47
CA GLY A 4 11.54 16.34 25.85
C GLY A 4 10.59 15.21 25.44
N HIS A 5 9.92 15.34 24.30
CA HIS A 5 9.17 14.29 23.62
C HIS A 5 10.07 13.63 22.58
N THR A 6 11.08 12.88 23.05
CA THR A 6 11.83 11.98 22.17
C THR A 6 11.04 10.70 21.99
N PHE A 7 10.98 10.21 20.75
CA PHE A 7 10.28 8.97 20.45
C PHE A 7 11.15 7.78 20.89
N ASP A 8 10.60 6.89 21.71
CA ASP A 8 11.27 5.69 22.19
C ASP A 8 11.22 4.58 21.13
N TRP A 9 12.16 4.64 20.18
CA TRP A 9 12.31 3.64 19.12
C TRP A 9 12.59 2.22 19.65
N SER A 10 13.18 2.12 20.85
CA SER A 10 13.51 0.85 21.50
C SER A 10 12.29 0.12 22.05
N ASN A 11 11.18 0.82 22.32
CA ASN A 11 9.98 0.26 22.96
C ASN A 11 8.72 0.41 22.08
N VAL A 12 8.87 0.26 20.76
CA VAL A 12 7.73 0.28 19.84
C VAL A 12 7.20 -1.14 19.66
N ALA A 13 5.94 -1.36 20.04
CA ALA A 13 5.20 -2.56 19.67
C ALA A 13 4.43 -2.33 18.37
N VAL A 14 4.65 -3.17 17.35
CA VAL A 14 3.82 -3.20 16.15
C VAL A 14 2.45 -3.76 16.53
N ARG A 15 1.46 -2.88 16.75
CA ARG A 15 0.10 -3.25 17.16
C ARG A 15 -0.80 -3.65 15.99
N HIS A 16 -0.48 -3.20 14.78
CA HIS A 16 -1.26 -3.51 13.60
C HIS A 16 -0.73 -4.78 12.93
N GLN A 17 -1.54 -5.82 12.91
CA GLN A 17 -1.29 -7.05 12.15
C GLN A 17 -2.51 -7.29 11.25
N GLU A 18 -2.38 -6.94 9.97
CA GLU A 18 -3.43 -7.21 8.99
C GLU A 18 -3.31 -8.64 8.49
N LYS A 19 -4.31 -9.47 8.81
CA LYS A 19 -4.36 -10.88 8.41
C LYS A 19 -4.45 -11.06 6.89
N HIS A 20 -4.98 -10.07 6.18
CA HIS A 20 -5.27 -10.11 4.76
C HIS A 20 -4.43 -9.11 3.96
N LEU A 21 -3.19 -8.85 4.39
CA LEU A 21 -2.30 -7.86 3.78
C LEU A 21 -2.24 -8.01 2.25
N ARG A 22 -1.96 -9.22 1.76
CA ARG A 22 -1.89 -9.51 0.32
C ARG A 22 -3.19 -9.21 -0.44
N LYS A 23 -4.35 -9.45 0.19
CA LYS A 23 -5.65 -9.16 -0.45
C LYS A 23 -5.87 -7.67 -0.56
N ARG A 24 -5.50 -6.91 0.47
CA ARG A 24 -5.56 -5.44 0.46
C ARG A 24 -4.62 -4.87 -0.60
N GLU A 25 -3.36 -5.31 -0.61
CA GLU A 25 -2.36 -4.88 -1.60
C GLU A 25 -2.83 -5.17 -3.03
N MET A 26 -3.37 -6.36 -3.30
CA MET A 26 -3.94 -6.69 -4.61
C MET A 26 -5.15 -5.81 -4.95
N ALA A 27 -6.07 -5.58 -4.01
CA ALA A 27 -7.22 -4.71 -4.25
C ALA A 27 -6.81 -3.26 -4.55
N GLU A 28 -5.81 -2.74 -3.85
CA GLU A 28 -5.25 -1.41 -4.09
C GLU A 28 -4.58 -1.32 -5.46
N MET A 29 -3.77 -2.31 -5.84
CA MET A 29 -3.14 -2.37 -7.16
C MET A 29 -4.17 -2.42 -8.30
N LEU A 30 -5.26 -3.17 -8.13
CA LEU A 30 -6.36 -3.21 -9.10
C LEU A 30 -7.08 -1.87 -9.22
N PHE A 31 -7.35 -1.22 -8.08
CA PHE A 31 -7.99 0.08 -8.07
C PHE A 31 -7.13 1.13 -8.78
N ILE A 32 -5.82 1.12 -8.52
CA ILE A 32 -4.84 1.97 -9.21
C ILE A 32 -4.90 1.68 -10.71
N LYS A 33 -4.73 0.43 -11.16
CA LYS A 33 -4.72 0.05 -12.59
C LYS A 33 -5.95 0.53 -13.38
N ARG A 34 -7.12 0.60 -12.74
CA ARG A 34 -8.37 1.10 -13.36
C ARG A 34 -8.47 2.62 -13.46
N SER A 35 -7.68 3.34 -12.67
CA SER A 35 -7.74 4.79 -12.62
C SER A 35 -7.15 5.40 -13.89
N SER A 36 -8.00 5.84 -14.80
CA SER A 36 -7.59 6.50 -16.05
C SER A 36 -6.85 7.83 -15.86
N ASN A 37 -7.00 8.46 -14.68
CA ASN A 37 -6.43 9.78 -14.36
C ASN A 37 -5.35 9.69 -13.26
N ALA A 38 -4.53 8.64 -13.31
CA ALA A 38 -3.47 8.48 -12.34
C ALA A 38 -2.39 9.56 -12.49
N ILE A 39 -1.99 10.15 -11.36
CA ILE A 39 -0.89 11.12 -11.30
C ILE A 39 0.45 10.43 -11.60
N ASN A 40 0.58 9.18 -11.17
CA ASN A 40 1.81 8.39 -11.30
C ASN A 40 1.72 7.42 -12.48
N LEU A 41 2.87 7.17 -13.11
CA LEU A 41 3.04 6.17 -14.15
C LEU A 41 2.80 4.76 -13.58
N GLN A 42 1.87 4.00 -14.17
CA GLN A 42 1.35 2.76 -13.59
C GLN A 42 2.04 1.49 -14.11
N LYS A 43 3.30 1.59 -14.56
CA LYS A 43 4.06 0.44 -15.13
C LYS A 43 4.18 -0.74 -14.17
N ASP A 44 4.18 -0.48 -12.86
CA ASP A 44 4.23 -1.54 -11.86
C ASP A 44 3.00 -2.46 -11.91
N THR A 45 1.87 -1.95 -12.43
CA THR A 45 0.62 -2.70 -12.61
C THR A 45 0.59 -3.56 -13.87
N ASP A 46 1.52 -3.37 -14.81
CA ASP A 46 1.61 -4.15 -16.06
C ASP A 46 1.98 -5.62 -15.79
N SER A 47 2.60 -5.89 -14.64
CA SER A 47 2.94 -7.24 -14.17
C SER A 47 1.71 -8.04 -13.69
N LEU A 48 0.55 -7.39 -13.52
CA LEU A 48 -0.67 -8.06 -13.10
C LEU A 48 -1.22 -8.95 -14.23
N PRO A 49 -1.72 -10.17 -13.91
CA PRO A 49 -2.33 -11.05 -14.90
C PRO A 49 -3.45 -10.37 -15.68
N GLY A 50 -3.53 -10.63 -16.99
CA GLY A 50 -4.55 -10.06 -17.86
C GLY A 50 -5.99 -10.43 -17.49
N THR A 51 -6.20 -11.46 -16.66
CA THR A 51 -7.51 -11.78 -16.06
C THR A 51 -8.12 -10.59 -15.33
N TYR A 52 -7.29 -9.69 -14.81
CA TYR A 52 -7.73 -8.48 -14.11
C TYR A 52 -8.04 -7.30 -15.03
N ASP A 53 -7.73 -7.37 -16.32
CA ASP A 53 -8.06 -6.31 -17.30
C ASP A 53 -9.55 -6.32 -17.65
N LEU A 54 -10.23 -7.45 -17.41
CA LEU A 54 -11.64 -7.68 -17.73
C LEU A 54 -12.61 -7.22 -16.64
N ILE A 55 -12.10 -6.75 -15.49
CA ILE A 55 -12.89 -6.39 -14.30
C ILE A 55 -12.81 -4.89 -14.08
#